data_AF-A0A7C1UTC4-F1
#
_entry.id   AF-A0A7C1UTC4-F1
#
_cell.length_a   1.000
_cell.length_b   1.000
_cell.length_c   1.000
_cell.angle_alpha   90.00
_cell.angle_beta   90.00
_cell.angle_gamma   90.00
#
_symmetry.space_group_name_H-M   'P 1'
#
loop_
_entity.id
_entity.type
_entity.pdbx_description
1 polymer ?
#
loop_
_entity_poly.entity_id
_entity_poly.type
_entity_poly.pdbx_seq_one_letter_code
_entity_poly.pdbx_strand_id
1 'polypeptide(L)'
;MGDRRIIIPAITRLENYKSSVIRLQILNSICRALGAKNRFYELLSLDEIDQAQQISNMLKKLRKGLFSNYNLRNELKQKILHNLNEVICSFEDERYHDFLNSVWKLAVLIEQKLLLVGNITQDKKSLILNHIQAIKNFLLLKKTEDIKQEGIVFLAVCLKSMVDILRGGKTAKESGPI
;
A
#
# COMPACT_ATOMS: atom_id res chain seq x y z
N MET A 1 -18.89 2.57 1.56
CA MET A 1 -18.48 1.17 1.28
C MET A 1 -18.29 1.06 -0.22
N GLY A 2 -17.06 0.81 -0.70
CA GLY A 2 -16.82 0.59 -2.13
C GLY A 2 -16.83 -0.91 -2.43
N ASP A 3 -17.39 -1.30 -3.57
CA ASP A 3 -17.30 -2.69 -4.04
C ASP A 3 -15.85 -3.04 -4.34
N ARG A 4 -15.26 -3.94 -3.56
CA ARG A 4 -13.86 -4.34 -3.70
C ARG A 4 -13.63 -5.32 -4.85
N ARG A 5 -14.70 -5.93 -5.39
CA ARG A 5 -14.63 -6.84 -6.54
C ARG A 5 -14.13 -6.12 -7.80
N ILE A 6 -14.26 -4.78 -7.85
CA ILE A 6 -13.83 -3.97 -8.99
C ILE A 6 -12.33 -3.64 -8.97
N ILE A 7 -11.63 -3.85 -7.86
CA ILE A 7 -10.22 -3.44 -7.69
C ILE A 7 -9.31 -4.16 -8.71
N ILE A 8 -9.42 -5.48 -8.82
CA ILE A 8 -8.56 -6.26 -9.71
C ILE A 8 -8.86 -5.98 -11.19
N PRO A 9 -10.12 -5.98 -11.65
CA PRO A 9 -10.45 -5.58 -13.02
C PRO A 9 -9.99 -4.16 -13.36
N ALA A 10 -10.07 -3.21 -12.42
CA ALA A 10 -9.66 -1.84 -12.64
C ALA A 10 -8.14 -1.72 -12.82
N ILE A 11 -7.34 -2.41 -12.00
CA ILE A 11 -5.87 -2.39 -12.10
C ILE A 11 -5.39 -3.09 -13.37
N THR A 12 -5.91 -4.29 -13.66
CA THR A 12 -5.47 -5.05 -14.85
C THR A 12 -5.79 -4.35 -16.17
N ARG A 13 -6.82 -3.49 -16.19
CA ARG A 13 -7.18 -2.69 -17.38
C ARG A 13 -6.51 -1.32 -17.40
N LEU A 14 -5.73 -0.95 -16.39
CA LEU A 14 -5.14 0.38 -16.28
C LEU A 14 -4.27 0.74 -17.49
N GLU A 15 -3.54 -0.24 -18.04
CA GLU A 15 -2.69 -0.08 -19.23
C GLU A 15 -3.45 0.15 -20.54
N ASN A 16 -4.76 -0.15 -20.57
CA ASN A 16 -5.61 0.05 -21.74
C ASN A 16 -6.07 1.52 -21.87
N TYR A 17 -5.98 2.31 -20.81
CA TYR A 17 -6.36 3.72 -20.83
C TYR A 17 -5.18 4.60 -21.23
N LYS A 18 -5.29 5.25 -22.39
CA LYS A 18 -4.25 6.17 -22.90
C LYS A 18 -4.16 7.48 -22.08
N SER A 19 -5.26 7.93 -21.48
CA SER A 19 -5.29 9.17 -20.70
C SER A 19 -4.68 8.97 -19.32
N SER A 20 -3.63 9.75 -19.00
CA SER A 20 -3.03 9.81 -17.66
C SER A 20 -4.06 10.21 -16.60
N VAL A 21 -4.93 11.18 -16.91
CA VAL A 21 -6.01 11.63 -16.01
C VAL A 21 -6.96 10.49 -15.64
N ILE A 22 -7.37 9.66 -16.62
CA ILE A 22 -8.23 8.50 -16.36
C ILE A 22 -7.50 7.46 -15.50
N ARG A 23 -6.23 7.17 -15.80
CA ARG A 23 -5.42 6.23 -15.00
C ARG A 23 -5.33 6.70 -13.54
N LEU A 24 -5.10 7.98 -13.31
CA LEU A 24 -5.03 8.61 -11.99
C LEU A 24 -6.36 8.51 -11.23
N GLN A 25 -7.48 8.81 -11.89
CA GLN A 25 -8.81 8.67 -11.28
C GLN A 25 -9.11 7.22 -10.87
N ILE A 26 -8.68 6.24 -11.67
CA ILE A 26 -8.79 4.82 -11.36
C ILE A 26 -7.96 4.47 -10.12
N LEU A 27 -6.68 4.88 -10.08
CA LEU A 27 -5.80 4.64 -8.92
C LEU A 27 -6.37 5.24 -7.64
N ASN A 28 -6.86 6.49 -7.69
CA ASN A 28 -7.51 7.12 -6.56
C ASN A 28 -8.77 6.35 -6.11
N SER A 29 -9.60 5.90 -7.05
CA SER A 29 -10.81 5.14 -6.75
C SER A 29 -10.48 3.81 -6.06
N ILE A 30 -9.41 3.15 -6.50
CA ILE A 30 -8.87 1.95 -5.84
C ILE A 30 -8.42 2.27 -4.42
N CYS A 31 -7.59 3.31 -4.22
CA CYS A 31 -7.15 3.73 -2.89
C CYS A 31 -8.33 4.01 -1.95
N ARG A 32 -9.38 4.67 -2.44
CA ARG A 32 -10.62 4.92 -1.67
C ARG A 32 -11.34 3.62 -1.31
N ALA A 33 -11.48 2.68 -2.25
CA ALA A 33 -12.11 1.37 -2.02
C ALA A 33 -11.32 0.50 -1.00
N LEU A 34 -9.99 0.66 -1.00
CA LEU A 34 -9.07 0.04 -0.04
C LEU A 34 -9.06 0.73 1.34
N GLY A 35 -9.72 1.90 1.48
CA GLY A 35 -9.89 2.59 2.75
C GLY A 35 -8.92 3.75 3.01
N ALA A 36 -8.17 4.19 2.00
CA ALA A 36 -7.21 5.29 2.12
C ALA A 36 -7.83 6.69 2.18
N LYS A 37 -9.16 6.82 2.04
CA LYS A 37 -9.88 8.10 1.96
C LYS A 37 -9.25 9.01 0.87
N ASN A 38 -8.97 10.28 1.17
CA ASN A 38 -8.45 11.26 0.21
C ASN A 38 -6.92 11.29 0.13
N ARG A 39 -6.22 10.40 0.85
CA ARG A 39 -4.76 10.44 1.01
C ARG A 39 -3.97 10.37 -0.30
N PHE A 40 -4.52 9.68 -1.30
CA PHE A 40 -3.89 9.60 -2.62
C PHE A 40 -3.81 10.98 -3.27
N TYR A 41 -4.93 11.71 -3.36
CA TYR A 41 -4.95 13.06 -3.90
C TYR A 41 -4.18 14.07 -3.03
N GLU A 42 -4.29 13.97 -1.70
CA GLU A 42 -3.54 14.84 -0.78
C GLU A 42 -2.02 14.78 -1.02
N LEU A 43 -1.48 13.57 -1.27
CA LEU A 43 -0.07 13.41 -1.61
C LEU A 43 0.25 13.86 -3.02
N LEU A 44 -0.66 13.63 -3.97
CA LEU A 44 -0.45 13.95 -5.37
C LEU A 44 -0.51 15.46 -5.65
N SER A 45 -1.22 16.23 -4.82
CA SER A 45 -1.31 17.69 -4.96
C SER A 45 -0.08 18.46 -4.45
N LEU A 46 0.86 17.78 -3.79
CA LEU A 46 2.10 18.37 -3.30
C LEU A 46 3.10 18.52 -4.45
N ASP A 47 4.02 19.47 -4.33
CA ASP A 47 5.22 19.48 -5.17
C ASP A 47 6.09 18.25 -4.90
N GLU A 48 7.03 17.96 -5.80
CA GLU A 48 7.82 16.74 -5.78
C GLU A 48 8.63 16.56 -4.49
N ILE A 49 9.19 17.64 -3.95
CA ILE A 49 10.04 17.60 -2.74
C ILE A 49 9.16 17.31 -1.52
N ASP A 50 8.07 18.06 -1.36
CA ASP A 50 7.13 17.86 -0.26
C ASP A 50 6.46 16.49 -0.32
N GLN A 51 6.11 16.02 -1.53
CA GLN A 51 5.56 14.69 -1.74
C GLN A 51 6.55 13.61 -1.30
N ALA A 52 7.81 13.69 -1.76
CA ALA A 52 8.83 12.71 -1.40
C ALA A 52 9.06 12.69 0.12
N GLN A 53 9.13 13.87 0.73
CA GLN A 53 9.31 14.02 2.17
C GLN A 53 8.12 13.43 2.97
N GLN A 54 6.88 13.66 2.51
CA GLN A 54 5.68 13.10 3.13
C GLN A 54 5.61 11.57 2.99
N ILE A 55 5.97 11.03 1.82
CA ILE A 55 6.03 9.57 1.60
C ILE A 55 7.09 8.93 2.51
N SER A 56 8.30 9.48 2.56
CA SER A 56 9.35 9.00 3.47
C SER A 56 8.89 9.01 4.93
N ASN A 57 8.32 10.13 5.38
CA ASN A 57 7.80 10.28 6.74
C ASN A 57 6.69 9.26 7.04
N MET A 58 5.81 9.02 6.08
CA MET A 58 4.75 8.03 6.19
C MET A 58 5.32 6.62 6.35
N LEU A 59 6.27 6.20 5.51
CA LEU A 59 6.90 4.89 5.58
C LEU A 59 7.68 4.70 6.90
N LYS A 60 8.43 5.71 7.33
CA LYS A 60 9.14 5.70 8.63
C LYS A 60 8.17 5.57 9.81
N LYS A 61 7.02 6.26 9.78
CA LYS A 61 5.95 6.15 10.79
C LYS A 61 5.36 4.74 10.82
N LEU A 62 5.13 4.10 9.66
CA LEU A 62 4.66 2.72 9.59
C LEU A 62 5.63 1.76 10.28
N ARG A 63 6.93 1.91 10.03
CA ARG A 63 7.96 1.10 10.67
C ARG A 63 7.95 1.24 12.18
N LYS A 64 7.97 2.49 12.68
CA LYS A 64 7.88 2.77 14.13
C LYS A 64 6.62 2.14 14.73
N GLY A 65 5.49 2.27 14.04
CA GLY A 65 4.22 1.72 14.49
C GLY A 65 4.17 0.18 14.56
N LEU A 66 4.81 -0.51 13.62
CA LEU A 66 4.96 -1.97 13.64
C LEU A 66 5.89 -2.42 14.76
N PHE A 67 6.97 -1.68 15.02
CA PHE A 67 7.90 -1.96 16.11
C PHE A 67 7.21 -1.95 17.48
N SER A 68 6.26 -1.03 17.71
CA SER A 68 5.52 -0.94 18.98
C SER A 68 4.38 -1.96 19.13
N ASN A 69 4.06 -2.76 18.11
CA ASN A 69 2.93 -3.69 18.17
C ASN A 69 3.34 -5.06 18.77
N TYR A 70 2.60 -5.50 19.79
CA TYR A 70 2.81 -6.76 20.51
C TYR A 70 2.08 -7.96 19.89
N ASN A 71 1.15 -7.74 18.96
CA ASN A 71 0.27 -8.80 18.43
C ASN A 71 0.85 -9.63 17.27
N LEU A 72 2.06 -9.31 16.79
CA LEU A 72 2.75 -10.06 15.74
C LEU A 72 3.86 -10.92 16.34
N ARG A 73 3.94 -12.20 15.95
CA ARG A 73 5.06 -13.10 16.32
C ARG A 73 6.40 -12.41 16.01
N ASN A 74 7.34 -12.42 16.96
CA ASN A 74 8.61 -11.70 16.88
C ASN A 74 9.37 -11.98 15.58
N GLU A 75 9.44 -13.23 15.12
CA GLU A 75 10.15 -13.57 13.89
C GLU A 75 9.50 -12.95 12.63
N LEU A 76 8.17 -13.00 12.52
CA LEU A 76 7.43 -12.38 11.40
C LEU A 76 7.59 -10.87 11.42
N LYS A 77 7.48 -10.27 12.61
CA LYS A 77 7.68 -8.84 12.83
C LYS A 77 9.05 -8.39 12.35
N GLN A 78 10.12 -9.10 12.71
CA GLN A 78 11.48 -8.76 12.27
C GLN A 78 11.62 -8.86 10.74
N LYS A 79 11.05 -9.89 10.11
CA LYS A 79 11.08 -10.04 8.64
C LYS A 79 10.33 -8.90 7.93
N ILE A 80 9.16 -8.50 8.45
CA ILE A 80 8.39 -7.37 7.91
C ILE A 80 9.16 -6.05 8.11
N LEU A 81 9.74 -5.83 9.29
CA LEU A 81 10.53 -4.62 9.58
C LEU A 81 11.77 -4.51 8.69
N HIS A 82 12.46 -5.62 8.45
CA HIS A 82 13.60 -5.67 7.54
C HIS A 82 13.18 -5.31 6.10
N ASN A 83 12.13 -5.93 5.56
CA ASN A 83 11.65 -5.58 4.20
C ASN A 83 11.13 -4.15 4.11
N LEU A 84 10.50 -3.63 5.17
CA LEU A 84 10.05 -2.24 5.21
C LEU A 84 11.24 -1.26 5.27
N ASN A 85 12.36 -1.62 5.90
CA ASN A 85 13.60 -0.85 5.81
C ASN A 85 14.12 -0.81 4.37
N GLU A 86 14.14 -1.94 3.66
CA GLU A 86 14.56 -1.96 2.25
C GLU A 86 13.69 -1.04 1.38
N VAL A 87 12.37 -1.05 1.60
CA VAL A 87 11.44 -0.12 0.93
C VAL A 87 11.77 1.35 1.25
N ILE A 88 12.08 1.67 2.51
CA ILE A 88 12.42 3.04 2.91
C ILE A 88 13.74 3.47 2.27
N CYS A 89 14.82 2.70 2.45
CA CYS A 89 16.15 3.06 1.95
C CYS A 89 16.14 3.20 0.42
N SER A 90 15.54 2.26 -0.30
CA SER A 90 15.46 2.35 -1.76
C SER A 90 14.63 3.54 -2.26
N PHE A 91 13.60 3.96 -1.50
CA PHE A 91 12.84 5.17 -1.82
C PHE A 91 13.67 6.44 -1.56
N GLU A 92 14.33 6.53 -0.40
CA GLU A 92 15.13 7.70 -0.02
C GLU A 92 16.38 7.88 -0.87
N ASP A 93 16.98 6.79 -1.35
CA ASP A 93 18.11 6.80 -2.26
C ASP A 93 17.69 6.98 -3.74
N GLU A 94 16.41 7.24 -4.01
CA GLU A 94 15.83 7.36 -5.36
C GLU A 94 16.06 6.14 -6.27
N ARG A 95 16.34 4.97 -5.68
CA ARG A 95 16.54 3.69 -6.37
C ARG A 95 15.19 3.05 -6.67
N TYR A 96 14.43 3.63 -7.60
CA TYR A 96 13.05 3.23 -7.88
C TYR A 96 12.87 1.76 -8.26
N HIS A 97 13.81 1.17 -9.00
CA HIS A 97 13.74 -0.26 -9.33
C HIS A 97 13.86 -1.14 -8.06
N ASP A 98 14.78 -0.79 -7.16
CA ASP A 98 14.95 -1.47 -5.87
C ASP A 98 13.74 -1.27 -4.97
N PHE A 99 13.11 -0.08 -5.03
CA PHE A 99 11.86 0.22 -4.34
C PHE A 99 10.75 -0.72 -4.80
N LEU A 100 10.48 -0.81 -6.12
CA LEU A 100 9.44 -1.68 -6.66
C LEU A 100 9.67 -3.15 -6.27
N ASN A 101 10.92 -3.62 -6.35
CA ASN A 101 11.28 -4.97 -5.93
C ASN A 101 11.07 -5.20 -4.41
N SER A 102 11.43 -4.22 -3.59
CA SER A 102 11.26 -4.29 -2.13
C SER A 102 9.78 -4.31 -1.74
N VAL A 103 8.95 -3.51 -2.43
CA VAL A 103 7.49 -3.51 -2.25
C VAL A 103 6.90 -4.87 -2.64
N TRP A 104 7.35 -5.46 -3.75
CA TRP A 104 6.94 -6.81 -4.17
C TRP A 104 7.28 -7.86 -3.12
N LYS A 105 8.53 -7.89 -2.67
CA LYS A 105 9.00 -8.84 -1.63
C LYS A 105 8.19 -8.73 -0.34
N LEU A 106 7.92 -7.50 0.10
CA LEU A 106 7.09 -7.25 1.28
C LEU A 106 5.65 -7.79 1.11
N ALA A 107 5.03 -7.55 -0.06
CA ALA A 107 3.68 -8.05 -0.35
C ALA A 107 3.64 -9.59 -0.34
N VAL A 108 4.61 -10.26 -0.97
CA VAL A 108 4.72 -11.73 -1.00
C VAL A 108 4.97 -12.30 0.39
N LEU A 109 5.87 -11.69 1.18
CA LEU A 109 6.14 -12.11 2.56
C LEU A 109 4.87 -12.07 3.42
N ILE A 110 4.11 -10.97 3.34
CA ILE A 110 2.87 -10.83 4.09
C ILE A 110 1.86 -11.86 3.61
N GLU A 111 1.68 -12.06 2.30
CA GLU A 111 0.76 -13.05 1.72
C GLU A 111 1.00 -14.47 2.24
N GLN A 112 2.25 -14.95 2.13
CA GLN A 112 2.65 -16.29 2.54
C GLN A 112 2.43 -16.52 4.04
N LYS A 113 2.68 -15.50 4.85
CA LYS A 113 2.60 -15.59 6.31
C LYS A 113 1.19 -15.32 6.83
N LEU A 114 0.36 -14.59 6.10
CA LEU A 114 -1.05 -14.34 6.42
C LEU A 114 -1.87 -15.64 6.45
N LEU A 115 -1.51 -16.62 5.63
CA LEU A 115 -2.11 -17.97 5.68
C LEU A 115 -1.78 -18.71 6.98
N LEU A 116 -0.69 -18.35 7.66
CA LEU A 116 -0.16 -19.02 8.85
C LEU A 116 -0.46 -18.28 10.16
N VAL A 117 -1.09 -17.10 10.11
CA VAL A 117 -1.45 -16.32 11.31
C VAL A 117 -2.90 -16.63 11.69
N GLY A 118 -3.09 -17.45 12.73
CA GLY A 118 -4.41 -17.88 13.21
C GLY A 118 -5.27 -16.80 13.89
N ASN A 119 -4.67 -15.66 14.27
CA ASN A 119 -5.34 -14.65 15.11
C ASN A 119 -5.94 -13.46 14.34
N ILE A 120 -5.98 -13.51 13.00
CA ILE A 120 -6.57 -12.43 12.17
C ILE A 120 -7.97 -12.86 11.72
N THR A 121 -8.97 -12.00 11.93
CA THR A 121 -10.35 -12.27 11.48
C THR A 121 -10.41 -12.42 9.95
N GLN A 122 -11.36 -13.21 9.44
CA GLN A 122 -11.53 -13.42 8.00
C GLN A 122 -11.73 -12.10 7.22
N ASP A 123 -12.45 -11.13 7.81
CA ASP A 123 -12.63 -9.81 7.22
C ASP A 123 -11.31 -9.03 7.07
N LYS A 124 -10.46 -9.04 8.11
CA LYS A 124 -9.13 -8.41 8.07
C LYS A 124 -8.20 -9.13 7.09
N LYS A 125 -8.29 -10.46 7.01
CA LYS A 125 -7.54 -11.26 6.04
C LYS A 125 -7.91 -10.91 4.61
N SER A 126 -9.20 -10.87 4.29
CA SER A 126 -9.71 -10.45 2.97
C SER A 126 -9.25 -9.02 2.63
N LEU A 127 -9.31 -8.11 3.60
CA LEU A 127 -8.82 -6.75 3.45
C LEU A 127 -7.33 -6.67 3.08
N ILE A 128 -6.49 -7.40 3.80
CA ILE A 128 -5.04 -7.45 3.53
C ILE A 128 -4.78 -8.05 2.15
N LEU A 129 -5.48 -9.15 1.79
CA LEU A 129 -5.35 -9.77 0.48
C LEU A 129 -5.73 -8.83 -0.67
N ASN A 130 -6.79 -8.02 -0.52
CA ASN A 130 -7.15 -7.00 -1.52
C ASN A 130 -6.02 -5.98 -1.75
N HIS A 131 -5.31 -5.56 -0.69
CA HIS A 131 -4.15 -4.67 -0.83
C HIS A 131 -2.97 -5.35 -1.52
N ILE A 132 -2.66 -6.59 -1.13
CA ILE A 132 -1.59 -7.38 -1.73
C ILE A 132 -1.84 -7.59 -3.22
N GLN A 133 -3.06 -7.97 -3.58
CA GLN A 133 -3.43 -8.16 -4.97
C GLN A 133 -3.37 -6.84 -5.74
N ALA A 134 -3.78 -5.72 -5.14
CA ALA A 134 -3.67 -4.41 -5.78
C ALA A 134 -2.21 -4.03 -6.07
N ILE A 135 -1.32 -4.21 -5.09
CA ILE A 135 0.12 -3.97 -5.23
C ILE A 135 0.72 -4.87 -6.32
N LYS A 136 0.50 -6.19 -6.24
CA LYS A 136 1.07 -7.15 -7.20
C LYS A 136 0.58 -6.90 -8.62
N ASN A 137 -0.72 -6.69 -8.82
CA ASN A 137 -1.26 -6.44 -10.15
C ASN A 137 -0.73 -5.12 -10.72
N PHE A 138 -0.59 -4.08 -9.90
CA PHE A 138 -0.01 -2.81 -10.36
C PHE A 138 1.45 -2.98 -10.79
N LEU A 139 2.25 -3.69 -9.99
CA LEU A 139 3.67 -3.95 -10.28
C LEU A 139 3.89 -4.85 -11.52
N LEU A 140 2.91 -5.66 -11.90
CA LEU A 140 2.96 -6.49 -13.10
C LEU A 140 2.61 -5.74 -14.40
N LEU A 141 2.09 -4.51 -14.30
CA LEU A 141 1.75 -3.72 -15.49
C LEU A 141 3.02 -3.28 -16.23
N LYS A 142 3.10 -3.61 -17.52
CA LYS A 142 4.28 -3.35 -18.35
C LYS A 142 4.46 -1.87 -18.72
N LYS A 143 3.38 -1.06 -18.68
CA LYS A 143 3.38 0.38 -19.03
C LYS A 143 3.42 1.32 -17.80
N THR A 144 4.10 0.91 -16.74
CA THR A 144 4.26 1.73 -15.53
C THR A 144 5.22 2.92 -15.72
N GLU A 145 5.91 3.00 -16.86
CA GLU A 145 6.88 4.07 -17.17
C GLU A 145 6.28 5.48 -17.23
N ASP A 146 5.00 5.62 -17.59
CA ASP A 146 4.31 6.93 -17.63
C ASP A 146 3.76 7.38 -16.26
N ILE A 147 3.74 6.49 -15.27
CA ILE A 147 3.02 6.67 -14.00
C ILE A 147 4.04 6.63 -12.84
N LYS A 148 5.29 7.05 -13.09
CA LYS A 148 6.38 6.87 -12.12
C LYS A 148 6.03 7.50 -10.78
N GLN A 149 5.56 8.74 -10.78
CA GLN A 149 5.25 9.47 -9.56
C GLN A 149 3.94 8.97 -8.92
N GLU A 150 2.86 8.86 -9.69
CA GLU A 150 1.55 8.47 -9.15
C GLU A 150 1.54 7.00 -8.72
N GLY A 151 2.36 6.16 -9.36
CA GLY A 151 2.58 4.77 -9.00
C GLY A 151 3.29 4.63 -7.67
N ILE A 152 4.29 5.46 -7.40
CA ILE A 152 4.96 5.51 -6.08
C ILE A 152 3.95 5.93 -5.01
N VAL A 153 3.18 7.00 -5.25
CA VAL A 153 2.13 7.45 -4.32
C VAL A 153 1.12 6.34 -4.07
N PHE A 154 0.65 5.67 -5.13
CA PHE A 154 -0.29 4.55 -5.04
C PHE A 154 0.25 3.42 -4.17
N LEU A 155 1.49 2.97 -4.42
CA LEU A 155 2.14 1.89 -3.69
C LEU A 155 2.35 2.25 -2.22
N ALA A 156 2.84 3.47 -1.94
CA ALA A 156 3.05 3.94 -0.58
C ALA A 156 1.73 4.01 0.21
N VAL A 157 0.65 4.50 -0.41
CA VAL A 157 -0.69 4.52 0.19
C VAL A 157 -1.24 3.11 0.45
N CYS A 158 -1.07 2.19 -0.50
CA CYS A 158 -1.50 0.80 -0.34
C CYS A 158 -0.74 0.10 0.79
N LEU A 159 0.58 0.28 0.86
CA LEU A 159 1.42 -0.25 1.94
C LEU A 159 1.00 0.30 3.30
N LYS A 160 0.74 1.61 3.38
CA LYS A 160 0.27 2.25 4.60
C LYS A 160 -1.01 1.63 5.12
N SER A 161 -2.02 1.57 4.27
CA SER A 161 -3.33 1.03 4.64
C SER A 161 -3.23 -0.45 5.04
N MET A 162 -2.45 -1.25 4.31
CA MET A 162 -2.22 -2.67 4.64
C MET A 162 -1.55 -2.84 6.01
N VAL A 163 -0.49 -2.08 6.29
CA VAL A 163 0.23 -2.14 7.56
C VAL A 163 -0.64 -1.66 8.72
N ASP A 164 -1.46 -0.62 8.54
CA ASP A 164 -2.40 -0.16 9.55
C ASP A 164 -3.43 -1.24 9.92
N ILE A 165 -3.92 -2.01 8.94
CA ILE A 165 -4.82 -3.15 9.17
C ILE A 165 -4.11 -4.27 9.93
N LEU A 166 -2.88 -4.61 9.53
CA LEU A 166 -2.04 -5.58 10.25
C LEU A 166 -1.79 -5.18 11.70
N ARG A 167 -1.68 -3.87 11.97
CA ARG A 167 -1.49 -3.37 13.33
C ARG A 167 -2.73 -3.51 14.22
N GLY A 168 -3.88 -3.89 13.66
CA GLY A 168 -5.15 -3.87 14.39
C GLY A 168 -5.70 -2.46 14.57
N GLY A 169 -5.20 -1.48 13.82
CA GLY A 169 -5.77 -0.14 13.82
C GLY A 169 -7.24 -0.19 13.41
N LYS A 170 -8.06 0.61 14.08
CA LYS A 170 -9.48 0.84 13.72
C LYS A 170 -9.53 1.14 12.22
N THR A 171 -10.04 0.18 11.42
CA THR A 171 -10.66 0.57 10.15
C THR A 171 -11.75 1.58 10.51
N ALA A 172 -12.01 2.58 9.66
CA ALA A 172 -12.88 3.74 9.92
C ALA A 172 -14.37 3.42 10.25
N LYS A 173 -14.68 2.20 10.70
CA LYS A 173 -15.94 1.75 11.28
C LYS A 173 -16.09 2.03 12.79
N GLU A 174 -15.07 2.53 13.48
CA GLU A 174 -15.13 2.79 14.93
C GLU A 174 -15.12 4.28 15.32
N SER A 175 -15.42 5.16 14.38
CA SER A 175 -15.79 6.55 14.65
C SER A 175 -17.11 6.86 13.94
N GLY A 176 -18.19 6.36 14.54
CA GLY A 176 -19.55 6.86 14.32
C GLY A 176 -19.73 8.25 14.97
N PRO A 177 -20.75 9.00 14.55
CA PRO A 177 -20.74 10.46 14.54
C PRO A 177 -20.93 11.06 15.94
N ILE A 178 -20.42 12.28 16.08
CA ILE A 178 -20.82 13.25 17.11
C ILE A 178 -22.32 13.53 16.93
#